data_AF-A9G970-F1
#
_entry.id   AF-A9G970-F1
#
_cell.length_a   1.000
_cell.length_b   1.000
_cell.length_c   1.000
_cell.angle_alpha   90.00
_cell.angle_beta   90.00
_cell.angle_gamma   90.00
#
_symmetry.space_group_name_H-M   'P 1'
#
loop_
_entity.id
_entity.type
_entity.pdbx_description
1 polymer ?
#
loop_
_entity_poly.entity_id
_entity_poly.type
_entity_poly.pdbx_seq_one_letter_code
_entity_poly.pdbx_strand_id
1 'polypeptide(L)'
;MQEWARAGRASWGWKLSGLSSNAAEELFNEGYVCMDGPDGFRAAVHKRLIEFTHLARWWSFLHERDVRQGLRESLRLLSTVVRASMVIYLPDSGFRPSEASDLLFEDAGAGDVKKWLETNVGPSMADVASFLDVDDDSVETAYFIEEVNPGR
;
A
#
# COMPACT_ATOMS: atom_id res chain seq x y z
N MET A 1 19.45 22.25 23.90
CA MET A 1 18.84 20.92 23.74
C MET A 1 17.49 20.91 24.49
N GLN A 2 16.55 21.76 24.06
CA GLN A 2 15.31 22.08 24.79
C GLN A 2 14.13 22.28 23.83
N GLU A 3 14.10 21.55 22.72
CA GLU A 3 13.08 21.70 21.66
C GLU A 3 12.18 20.47 21.45
N TRP A 4 12.27 19.45 22.31
CA TRP A 4 11.52 18.19 22.14
C TRP A 4 10.27 18.12 23.03
N ALA A 5 10.10 19.05 23.97
CA ALA A 5 8.97 19.07 24.92
C ALA A 5 7.69 19.72 24.37
N ARG A 6 7.69 20.14 23.09
CA ARG A 6 6.52 20.67 22.36
C ARG A 6 6.04 19.71 21.26
N ALA A 7 6.29 18.41 21.40
CA ALA A 7 5.52 17.41 20.66
C ALA A 7 4.09 17.44 21.21
N GLY A 8 3.29 18.42 20.76
CA GLY A 8 1.85 18.43 20.92
C GLY A 8 1.32 17.07 20.47
N ARG A 9 0.26 16.59 21.14
CA ARG A 9 -0.46 15.34 20.80
C ARG A 9 -0.28 15.04 19.32
N ALA A 10 0.46 13.98 18.99
CA ALA A 10 0.60 13.54 17.61
C ALA A 10 -0.81 13.54 17.02
N SER A 11 -1.08 14.47 16.10
CA SER A 11 -2.42 14.61 15.55
C SER A 11 -2.60 13.42 14.63
N TRP A 12 -3.21 12.37 15.16
CA TRP A 12 -3.55 11.19 14.38
C TRP A 12 -4.60 11.63 13.36
N GLY A 13 -4.16 11.87 12.14
CA GLY A 13 -4.96 12.52 11.13
C GLY A 13 -4.27 12.53 9.79
N TRP A 14 -5.07 12.41 8.74
CA TRP A 14 -4.64 12.49 7.37
C TRP A 14 -4.79 13.93 6.88
N LYS A 15 -3.80 14.43 6.14
CA LYS A 15 -3.81 15.77 5.55
C LYS A 15 -3.50 15.68 4.07
N LEU A 16 -4.14 16.52 3.25
CA LEU A 16 -3.76 16.65 1.85
C LEU A 16 -2.31 17.11 1.75
N SER A 17 -1.49 16.44 0.94
CA SER A 17 -0.07 16.78 0.76
C SER A 17 0.14 17.85 -0.33
N GLY A 18 -0.88 18.12 -1.15
CA GLY A 18 -0.84 19.06 -2.26
C GLY A 18 -0.96 20.53 -1.84
N LEU A 19 -0.65 21.42 -2.79
CA LEU A 19 -0.88 22.88 -2.66
C LEU A 19 -2.35 23.26 -2.90
N SER A 20 -3.13 22.34 -3.46
CA SER A 20 -4.55 22.47 -3.73
C SER A 20 -5.33 22.63 -2.43
N SER A 21 -6.21 23.63 -2.37
CA SER A 21 -7.11 23.80 -1.22
C SER A 21 -8.27 22.79 -1.22
N ASN A 22 -8.41 21.99 -2.28
CA ASN A 22 -9.55 21.11 -2.54
C ASN A 22 -9.15 19.76 -3.14
N ALA A 23 -9.47 18.66 -2.44
CA ALA A 23 -9.23 17.30 -2.90
C ALA A 23 -9.98 16.96 -4.20
N ALA A 24 -11.20 17.48 -4.39
CA ALA A 24 -11.99 17.15 -5.58
C ALA A 24 -11.39 17.74 -6.86
N GLU A 25 -10.75 18.90 -6.76
CA GLU A 25 -10.06 19.55 -7.88
C GLU A 25 -8.78 18.79 -8.24
N GLU A 26 -7.99 18.40 -7.24
CA GLU A 26 -6.77 17.59 -7.45
C GLU A 26 -7.10 16.23 -8.07
N LEU A 27 -8.16 15.56 -7.59
CA LEU A 27 -8.62 14.31 -8.19
C LEU A 27 -9.09 14.49 -9.65
N PHE A 28 -9.73 15.61 -9.97
CA PHE A 28 -10.20 15.89 -11.33
C PHE A 28 -9.05 16.20 -12.29
N ASN A 29 -8.03 16.94 -11.83
CA ASN A 29 -6.91 17.38 -12.67
C ASN A 29 -5.83 16.32 -12.81
N GLU A 30 -5.46 15.65 -11.72
CA GLU A 30 -4.32 14.72 -11.66
C GLU A 30 -4.75 13.24 -11.70
N GLY A 31 -6.04 12.95 -11.48
CA GLY A 31 -6.57 11.58 -11.40
C GLY A 31 -6.36 10.89 -10.05
N TYR A 32 -5.64 11.53 -9.13
CA TYR A 32 -5.41 11.05 -7.76
C TYR A 32 -5.26 12.21 -6.77
N VAL A 33 -5.31 11.90 -5.48
CA VAL A 33 -5.06 12.84 -4.38
C VAL A 33 -4.08 12.23 -3.41
N CYS A 34 -3.01 12.95 -3.08
CA CYS A 34 -2.06 12.49 -2.09
C CYS A 34 -2.40 13.00 -0.68
N MET A 35 -2.28 12.11 0.29
CA MET A 35 -2.52 12.38 1.70
C MET A 35 -1.32 11.93 2.54
N ASP A 36 -0.79 12.83 3.36
CA ASP A 36 0.19 12.48 4.39
C ASP A 36 -0.56 12.01 5.64
N GLY A 37 -0.21 10.80 6.09
CA GLY A 37 -0.74 10.15 7.28
C GLY A 37 0.22 10.24 8.47
N PRO A 38 -0.16 9.65 9.61
CA PRO A 38 0.72 9.56 10.77
C PRO A 38 1.91 8.63 10.51
N ASP A 39 3.01 8.86 11.24
CA ASP A 39 4.13 7.91 11.38
C ASP A 39 4.76 7.43 10.05
N GLY A 40 4.80 8.30 9.04
CA GLY A 40 5.43 8.01 7.75
C GLY A 40 4.54 7.24 6.77
N PHE A 41 3.25 7.06 7.07
CA PHE A 41 2.28 6.63 6.07
C PHE A 41 1.96 7.76 5.10
N ARG A 42 1.80 7.40 3.83
CA ARG A 42 1.21 8.23 2.79
C ARG A 42 0.16 7.41 2.05
N ALA A 43 -0.86 8.08 1.53
CA ALA A 43 -1.84 7.46 0.67
C ALA A 43 -1.97 8.25 -0.64
N ALA A 44 -2.04 7.56 -1.76
CA ALA A 44 -2.53 8.13 -3.02
C ALA A 44 -3.93 7.54 -3.28
N VAL A 45 -4.94 8.41 -3.27
CA VAL A 45 -6.34 8.04 -3.49
C VAL A 45 -6.66 8.24 -4.96
N HIS A 46 -6.81 7.13 -5.69
CA HIS A 46 -7.24 7.10 -7.08
C HIS A 46 -8.75 6.83 -7.14
N LYS A 47 -9.31 6.94 -8.34
CA LYS A 47 -10.74 6.69 -8.58
C LYS A 47 -11.22 5.29 -8.18
N ARG A 48 -10.35 4.27 -8.29
CA ARG A 48 -10.70 2.85 -8.09
C ARG A 48 -9.85 2.15 -7.03
N LEU A 49 -8.79 2.78 -6.56
CA LEU A 49 -7.76 2.18 -5.72
C LEU A 49 -7.23 3.22 -4.74
N ILE A 50 -6.68 2.74 -3.63
CA ILE A 50 -5.92 3.56 -2.68
C ILE A 50 -4.57 2.88 -2.52
N GLU A 51 -3.51 3.55 -2.94
CA GLU A 51 -2.15 3.13 -2.70
C GLU A 51 -1.72 3.62 -1.32
N PHE A 52 -1.09 2.76 -0.52
CA PHE A 52 -0.49 3.13 0.75
C PHE A 52 1.01 2.94 0.70
N THR A 53 1.77 4.01 0.91
CA THR A 53 3.22 3.98 1.06
C THR A 53 3.59 4.07 2.53
N HIS A 54 4.60 3.30 2.96
CA HIS A 54 5.06 3.26 4.34
C HIS A 54 6.57 3.03 4.43
N LEU A 55 7.15 3.24 5.61
CA LEU A 55 8.60 3.11 5.83
C LEU A 55 9.11 1.66 5.95
N ALA A 56 8.23 0.69 6.16
CA ALA A 56 8.64 -0.71 6.25
C ALA A 56 9.16 -1.19 4.89
N ARG A 57 10.34 -1.81 4.89
CA ARG A 57 10.98 -2.34 3.68
C ARG A 57 10.31 -3.64 3.26
N TRP A 58 10.36 -3.93 1.96
CA TRP A 58 9.87 -5.21 1.42
C TRP A 58 10.52 -6.41 2.11
N TRP A 59 11.84 -6.36 2.31
CA TRP A 59 12.57 -7.39 3.06
C TRP A 59 12.00 -7.61 4.47
N SER A 60 11.69 -6.55 5.22
CA SER A 60 11.09 -6.69 6.56
C SER A 60 9.68 -7.26 6.49
N PHE A 61 8.89 -6.92 5.46
CA PHE A 61 7.59 -7.58 5.25
C PHE A 61 7.73 -9.09 4.97
N LEU A 62 8.75 -9.51 4.23
CA LEU A 62 9.00 -10.92 3.92
C LEU A 62 9.57 -11.70 5.12
N HIS A 63 10.53 -11.15 5.84
CA HIS A 63 11.30 -11.90 6.84
C HIS A 63 10.92 -11.61 8.30
N GLU A 64 10.32 -10.46 8.60
CA GLU A 64 9.96 -10.07 9.97
C GLU A 64 8.45 -10.22 10.21
N ARG A 65 8.09 -11.27 10.96
CA ARG A 65 6.69 -11.60 11.26
C ARG A 65 5.90 -10.42 11.84
N ASP A 66 6.48 -9.69 12.79
CA ASP A 66 5.77 -8.63 13.50
C ASP A 66 5.47 -7.43 12.59
N VAL A 67 6.41 -7.07 11.70
CA VAL A 67 6.21 -6.03 10.68
C VAL A 67 5.10 -6.44 9.72
N ARG A 68 5.16 -7.67 9.20
CA ARG A 68 4.13 -8.21 8.30
C ARG A 68 2.76 -8.24 8.96
N GLN A 69 2.66 -8.71 10.20
CA GLN A 69 1.39 -8.81 10.92
C GLN A 69 0.79 -7.41 11.16
N GLY A 70 1.60 -6.46 11.64
CA GLY A 70 1.15 -5.08 11.87
C GLY A 70 0.64 -4.40 10.60
N LEU A 71 1.34 -4.55 9.48
CA LEU A 71 0.90 -4.00 8.18
C LEU A 71 -0.39 -4.64 7.71
N ARG A 72 -0.49 -5.97 7.77
CA ARG A 72 -1.71 -6.69 7.35
C ARG A 72 -2.92 -6.35 8.19
N GLU A 73 -2.77 -6.27 9.50
CA GLU A 73 -3.86 -5.86 10.40
C GLU A 73 -4.31 -4.43 10.12
N SER A 74 -3.36 -3.51 9.93
CA SER A 74 -3.65 -2.12 9.59
C SER A 74 -4.42 -2.00 8.27
N LEU A 75 -3.95 -2.69 7.23
CA LEU A 75 -4.59 -2.65 5.91
C LEU A 75 -5.93 -3.37 5.88
N ARG A 76 -6.12 -4.45 6.65
CA ARG A 76 -7.44 -5.07 6.85
C ARG A 76 -8.42 -4.12 7.55
N LEU A 77 -7.98 -3.37 8.54
CA LEU A 77 -8.83 -2.37 9.19
C LEU A 77 -9.21 -1.28 8.19
N LEU A 78 -8.25 -0.76 7.44
CA LEU A 78 -8.50 0.24 6.39
C LEU A 78 -9.41 -0.29 5.29
N SER A 79 -9.25 -1.56 4.87
CA SER A 79 -10.07 -2.17 3.83
C SER A 79 -11.55 -2.24 4.22
N THR A 80 -11.87 -2.40 5.50
CA THR A 80 -13.27 -2.34 5.96
C THR A 80 -13.85 -0.94 5.86
N VAL A 81 -13.06 0.10 6.18
CA VAL A 81 -13.48 1.50 6.09
C VAL A 81 -13.76 1.90 4.64
N VAL A 82 -12.88 1.49 3.72
CA VAL A 82 -12.98 1.84 2.29
C VAL A 82 -13.77 0.81 1.48
N ARG A 83 -14.29 -0.24 2.14
CA ARG A 83 -15.02 -1.37 1.53
C ARG A 83 -14.26 -2.04 0.39
N ALA A 84 -12.95 -2.14 0.51
CA ALA A 84 -12.14 -2.90 -0.43
C ALA A 84 -12.38 -4.40 -0.25
N SER A 85 -12.36 -5.14 -1.37
CA SER A 85 -12.43 -6.60 -1.39
C SER A 85 -11.07 -7.29 -1.47
N MET A 86 -10.00 -6.51 -1.69
CA MET A 86 -8.65 -7.01 -1.90
C MET A 86 -7.62 -6.03 -1.37
N VAL A 87 -6.52 -6.56 -0.85
CA VAL A 87 -5.28 -5.81 -0.55
C VAL A 87 -4.14 -6.48 -1.30
N ILE A 88 -3.35 -5.68 -2.01
CA ILE A 88 -2.18 -6.14 -2.78
C ILE A 88 -0.95 -5.51 -2.15
N TYR A 89 0.02 -6.33 -1.76
CA TYR A 89 1.27 -5.91 -1.15
C TYR A 89 2.39 -6.06 -2.18
N LEU A 90 3.05 -4.94 -2.48
CA LEU A 90 4.10 -4.82 -3.48
C LEU A 90 5.36 -4.18 -2.87
N PRO A 91 6.55 -4.47 -3.40
CA PRO A 91 7.73 -3.65 -3.14
C PRO A 91 7.58 -2.23 -3.68
N ASP A 92 8.31 -1.27 -3.10
CA ASP A 92 8.20 0.16 -3.45
C ASP A 92 8.81 0.52 -4.82
N SER A 93 9.85 -0.20 -5.25
CA SER A 93 10.61 0.08 -6.47
C SER A 93 11.69 -0.98 -6.72
N GLY A 94 12.24 -1.00 -7.94
CA GLY A 94 13.42 -1.81 -8.28
C GLY A 94 13.16 -3.30 -8.50
N PHE A 95 11.93 -3.75 -8.25
CA PHE A 95 11.49 -5.12 -8.46
C PHE A 95 10.29 -5.16 -9.39
N ARG A 96 10.18 -6.22 -10.18
CA ARG A 96 9.16 -6.33 -11.24
C ARG A 96 7.71 -6.11 -10.76
N PRO A 97 7.28 -6.56 -9.56
CA PRO A 97 5.92 -6.30 -9.10
C PRO A 97 5.62 -4.81 -8.87
N SER A 98 6.63 -3.97 -8.62
CA SER A 98 6.42 -2.52 -8.38
C SER A 98 5.89 -1.78 -9.61
N GLU A 99 6.18 -2.29 -10.82
CA GLU A 99 5.66 -1.76 -12.10
C GLU A 99 4.13 -1.85 -12.19
N ALA A 100 3.49 -2.72 -11.40
CA ALA A 100 2.03 -2.81 -11.36
C ALA A 100 1.37 -1.53 -10.79
N SER A 101 2.13 -0.72 -10.04
CA SER A 101 1.67 0.58 -9.52
C SER A 101 1.49 1.62 -10.62
N ASP A 102 2.18 1.47 -11.76
CA ASP A 102 2.02 2.40 -12.89
C ASP A 102 0.61 2.35 -13.49
N LEU A 103 -0.05 1.19 -13.37
CA LEU A 103 -1.44 0.99 -13.82
C LEU A 103 -2.43 1.90 -13.06
N LEU A 104 -2.08 2.36 -11.86
CA LEU A 104 -2.90 3.28 -11.08
C LEU A 104 -3.09 4.63 -11.79
N PHE A 105 -2.12 5.04 -12.60
CA PHE A 105 -2.19 6.26 -13.42
C PHE A 105 -2.99 6.04 -14.72
N GLU A 106 -3.34 4.80 -15.05
CA GLU A 106 -4.16 4.42 -16.21
C GLU A 106 -5.61 4.09 -15.82
N ASP A 107 -6.08 4.54 -14.65
CA ASP A 107 -7.44 4.26 -14.15
C ASP A 107 -7.75 2.75 -13.97
N ALA A 108 -6.71 1.92 -13.79
CA ALA A 108 -6.85 0.49 -13.56
C ALA A 108 -7.56 0.18 -12.22
N GLY A 109 -8.32 -0.92 -12.18
CA GLY A 109 -8.88 -1.45 -10.94
C GLY A 109 -8.02 -2.56 -10.33
N ALA A 110 -8.36 -3.00 -9.11
CA ALA A 110 -7.65 -4.08 -8.42
C ALA A 110 -7.54 -5.37 -9.25
N GLY A 111 -8.59 -5.70 -10.02
CA GLY A 111 -8.60 -6.87 -10.89
C GLY A 111 -7.61 -6.76 -12.06
N ASP A 112 -7.41 -5.56 -12.60
CA ASP A 112 -6.44 -5.32 -13.67
C ASP A 112 -5.01 -5.45 -13.15
N VAL A 113 -4.74 -4.88 -11.97
CA VAL A 113 -3.46 -5.00 -11.26
C VAL A 113 -3.13 -6.46 -10.97
N LYS A 114 -4.09 -7.21 -10.39
CA LYS A 114 -3.93 -8.66 -10.14
C LYS A 114 -3.61 -9.43 -11.41
N LYS A 115 -4.39 -9.20 -12.48
CA LYS A 115 -4.18 -9.88 -13.76
C LYS A 115 -2.81 -9.56 -14.36
N TRP A 116 -2.37 -8.31 -14.26
CA TRP A 116 -1.05 -7.90 -14.73
C TRP A 116 0.06 -8.61 -13.96
N LEU A 117 -0.04 -8.67 -12.62
CA LEU A 117 0.91 -9.38 -11.77
C LEU A 117 0.99 -10.87 -12.12
N GLU A 118 -0.17 -11.53 -12.24
CA GLU A 118 -0.25 -12.95 -12.62
C GLU A 118 0.35 -13.23 -14.00
N THR A 119 0.19 -12.30 -14.94
CA THR A 119 0.69 -12.45 -16.33
C THR A 119 2.18 -12.16 -16.44
N ASN A 120 2.67 -11.12 -15.77
CA ASN A 120 4.03 -10.60 -15.98
C ASN A 120 5.02 -11.06 -14.91
N VAL A 121 4.57 -11.26 -13.68
CA VAL A 121 5.43 -11.65 -12.55
C VAL A 121 5.31 -13.16 -12.30
N GLY A 122 4.08 -13.67 -12.26
CA GLY A 122 3.79 -15.06 -11.89
C GLY A 122 2.74 -15.13 -10.79
N PRO A 123 2.50 -16.29 -10.17
CA PRO A 123 1.52 -16.44 -9.11
C PRO A 123 1.90 -15.65 -7.85
N SER A 124 0.91 -15.16 -7.12
CA SER A 124 1.14 -14.53 -5.81
C SER A 124 1.65 -15.56 -4.81
N MET A 125 2.34 -15.09 -3.76
CA MET A 125 2.65 -15.93 -2.61
C MET A 125 1.34 -16.51 -2.03
N ALA A 126 1.27 -17.83 -1.94
CA ALA A 126 0.03 -18.53 -1.63
C ALA A 126 -0.45 -18.25 -0.19
N ASP A 127 0.49 -18.15 0.74
CA ASP A 127 0.21 -17.84 2.13
C ASP A 127 1.42 -17.19 2.82
N VAL A 128 1.22 -16.87 4.09
CA VAL A 128 2.25 -16.25 4.93
C VAL A 128 3.39 -17.21 5.26
N ALA A 129 3.15 -18.53 5.26
CA ALA A 129 4.18 -19.51 5.54
C ALA A 129 5.18 -19.58 4.38
N SER A 130 4.71 -19.34 3.16
CA SER A 130 5.51 -19.29 1.94
C SER A 130 6.61 -18.23 1.98
N PHE A 131 6.51 -17.21 2.85
CA PHE A 131 7.55 -16.18 2.99
C PHE A 131 8.83 -16.67 3.69
N LEU A 132 8.78 -17.77 4.44
CA LEU A 132 9.94 -18.26 5.20
C LEU A 132 10.99 -18.93 4.30
N ASP A 133 10.58 -19.35 3.10
CA ASP A 133 11.43 -20.05 2.13
C ASP A 133 11.85 -19.15 0.96
N VAL A 134 11.60 -17.84 1.05
CA VAL A 134 11.99 -16.87 0.01
C VAL A 134 13.50 -16.67 0.07
N ASP A 135 14.21 -17.16 -0.93
CA ASP A 135 15.60 -16.80 -1.20
C ASP A 135 15.70 -15.41 -1.83
N ASP A 136 16.91 -14.85 -1.87
CA ASP A 136 17.15 -13.50 -2.41
C ASP A 136 16.64 -13.34 -3.85
N ASP A 137 16.70 -14.40 -4.66
CA ASP A 137 16.20 -14.40 -6.05
C ASP A 137 14.66 -14.30 -6.10
N SER A 138 13.98 -14.96 -5.17
CA SER A 138 12.51 -14.93 -5.07
C SER A 138 11.98 -13.59 -4.56
N VAL A 139 12.80 -12.79 -3.85
CA VAL A 139 12.42 -11.43 -3.40
C VAL A 139 12.04 -10.55 -4.59
N GLU A 140 12.69 -10.71 -5.74
CA GLU A 140 12.51 -9.85 -6.92
C GLU A 140 11.15 -10.03 -7.61
N THR A 141 10.50 -11.16 -7.38
CA THR A 141 9.21 -11.52 -7.99
C THR A 141 8.11 -11.74 -6.96
N ALA A 142 8.43 -11.70 -5.68
CA ALA A 142 7.46 -11.90 -4.62
C ALA A 142 6.46 -10.73 -4.55
N TYR A 143 5.18 -11.09 -4.46
CA TYR A 143 4.10 -10.19 -4.08
C TYR A 143 3.01 -11.00 -3.37
N PHE A 144 2.14 -10.30 -2.65
CA PHE A 144 1.08 -10.97 -1.87
C PHE A 144 -0.27 -10.33 -2.15
N ILE A 145 -1.27 -11.19 -2.35
CA ILE A 145 -2.66 -10.77 -2.51
C ILE A 145 -3.46 -11.36 -1.37
N GLU A 146 -4.22 -10.49 -0.73
CA GLU A 146 -5.12 -10.86 0.34
C GLU A 146 -6.55 -10.48 -0.04
N GLU A 147 -7.39 -11.49 -0.24
CA GLU A 147 -8.83 -11.28 -0.33
C GLU A 147 -9.35 -10.86 1.05
N VAL A 148 -10.02 -9.72 1.11
CA VAL A 148 -10.59 -9.15 2.34
C VAL A 148 -12.09 -9.03 2.17
N ASN A 149 -12.83 -9.27 3.24
CA ASN A 149 -14.28 -9.15 3.19
C ASN A 149 -14.68 -7.72 3.59
N PRO A 150 -15.31 -6.92 2.71
CA PRO A 150 -15.78 -5.59 3.04
C PRO A 150 -17.02 -5.64 3.95
N GLY A 151 -16.85 -6.10 5.19
CA GLY A 151 -17.91 -6.26 6.20
C GLY A 151 -18.84 -7.44 5.90
N ARG A 152 -19.05 -8.39 6.82
CA ARG A 152 -20.01 -8.26 7.94
C ARG A 152 -19.97 -6.96 8.74
#